data_AF-A0A1D1V7U9-F1
#
_entry.id   AF-A0A1D1V7U9-F1
#
_cell.length_a   1.000
_cell.length_b   1.000
_cell.length_c   1.000
_cell.angle_alpha   90.00
_cell.angle_beta   90.00
_cell.angle_gamma   90.00
#
_symmetry.space_group_name_H-M   'P 1'
#
loop_
_entity.id
_entity.type
_entity.pdbx_description
1 polymer ?
#
loop_
_entity_poly.entity_id
_entity_poly.type
_entity_poly.pdbx_seq_one_letter_code
_entity_poly.pdbx_strand_id
1 'polypeptide(L)'
;MTCLFATCQAPIQAALRPAVWIPGIKKLHSRRERWIIKMATPQEAFDDAVKALTKLEDKEFDGKVISLSKTDKNRLFVQCYCFSKIQWLDVVEISFHDSGNGTTLAKVYCFSSGALPLIIPPPIPLILNLALFFLPYWDNHFTKMWLEIIRRNMDLEIVPEHMV
;
A
#
# COMPACT_ATOMS: atom_id res chain seq x y z
N MET A 1 -3.44 7.65 -15.84
CA MET A 1 -4.22 6.42 -16.18
C MET A 1 -3.30 5.20 -16.11
N THR A 2 -3.73 4.10 -15.52
CA THR A 2 -2.99 2.82 -15.51
C THR A 2 -3.18 2.09 -16.84
N CYS A 3 -2.14 1.38 -17.31
CA CYS A 3 -2.26 0.60 -18.54
C CYS A 3 -2.93 -0.76 -18.27
N LEU A 4 -3.56 -1.34 -19.30
CA LEU A 4 -4.27 -2.63 -19.20
C LEU A 4 -3.39 -3.74 -18.61
N PHE A 5 -2.12 -3.80 -19.01
CA PHE A 5 -1.17 -4.79 -18.50
C PHE A 5 -0.92 -4.62 -17.00
N ALA A 6 -0.79 -3.38 -16.51
CA ALA A 6 -0.58 -3.12 -15.10
C ALA A 6 -1.80 -3.54 -14.26
N THR A 7 -3.01 -3.21 -14.74
CA THR A 7 -4.27 -3.57 -14.08
C THR A 7 -4.46 -5.08 -13.97
N CYS A 8 -4.14 -5.85 -15.02
CA CYS A 8 -4.25 -7.31 -14.99
C CYS A 8 -3.17 -7.98 -14.15
N GLN A 9 -1.95 -7.46 -14.17
CA GLN A 9 -0.82 -8.08 -13.46
C GLN A 9 -0.82 -7.77 -11.96
N ALA A 10 -1.40 -6.64 -11.55
CA ALA A 10 -1.31 -6.19 -10.17
C ALA A 10 -1.91 -7.15 -9.13
N PRO A 11 -3.12 -7.73 -9.31
CA PRO A 11 -3.65 -8.70 -8.37
C PRO A 11 -2.77 -9.95 -8.22
N ILE A 12 -2.17 -10.42 -9.32
CA ILE A 12 -1.32 -11.61 -9.33
C ILE A 12 -0.02 -11.33 -8.58
N GLN A 13 0.66 -10.22 -8.89
CA GLN A 13 1.90 -9.81 -8.21
C GLN A 13 1.67 -9.58 -6.71
N ALA A 14 0.59 -8.89 -6.35
CA ALA A 14 0.23 -8.62 -4.96
C ALA A 14 -0.07 -9.92 -4.18
N ALA A 15 -0.69 -10.91 -4.82
CA ALA A 15 -0.98 -12.20 -4.21
C ALA A 15 0.27 -13.06 -4.00
N LEU A 16 1.19 -13.09 -4.99
CA LEU A 16 2.39 -13.92 -4.94
C LEU A 16 3.47 -13.37 -4.00
N ARG A 17 3.75 -12.06 -4.03
CA ARG A 17 4.57 -11.32 -3.04
C ARG A 17 5.71 -12.11 -2.34
N PRO A 18 6.61 -12.81 -3.07
CA PRO A 18 7.58 -13.73 -2.46
C PRO A 18 8.54 -13.05 -1.46
N ALA A 19 8.87 -11.77 -1.68
CA ALA A 19 9.70 -10.98 -0.78
C ALA A 19 9.11 -10.84 0.64
N VAL A 20 7.78 -10.98 0.79
CA VAL A 20 7.08 -10.86 2.08
C VAL A 20 7.15 -12.16 2.89
N TRP A 21 7.32 -13.29 2.21
CA TRP A 21 7.33 -14.63 2.81
C TRP A 21 8.68 -15.00 3.41
N ILE A 22 9.78 -14.53 2.80
CA ILE A 22 11.13 -14.94 3.18
C ILE A 22 11.71 -13.99 4.25
N PRO A 23 12.05 -14.50 5.45
CA PRO A 23 12.67 -13.69 6.49
C PRO A 23 14.04 -13.17 6.04
N GLY A 24 14.39 -11.92 6.41
CA GLY A 24 15.65 -11.26 6.01
C GLY A 24 15.49 -10.27 4.84
N ILE A 25 14.78 -10.66 3.78
CA ILE A 25 14.51 -9.80 2.61
C ILE A 25 13.28 -8.92 2.82
N LYS A 26 12.37 -9.34 3.70
CA LYS A 26 11.10 -8.68 4.01
C LYS A 26 11.22 -7.18 4.31
N LYS A 27 12.32 -6.73 4.94
CA LYS A 27 12.51 -5.33 5.32
C LYS A 27 13.05 -4.44 4.19
N LEU A 28 13.53 -5.04 3.10
CA LEU A 28 14.27 -4.35 2.04
C LEU A 28 13.35 -3.57 1.11
N HIS A 29 12.15 -4.09 0.86
CA HIS A 29 11.15 -3.53 -0.07
C HIS A 29 9.83 -3.22 0.59
N SER A 30 9.84 -3.08 1.92
CA SER A 30 8.63 -2.80 2.66
C SER A 30 8.85 -1.83 3.79
N ARG A 31 7.79 -1.08 4.07
CA ARG A 31 7.68 -0.13 5.15
C ARG A 31 6.51 -0.51 6.00
N ARG A 32 6.76 -0.57 7.31
CA ARG A 32 5.73 -0.81 8.33
C ARG A 32 5.63 0.43 9.18
N GLU A 33 4.43 0.98 9.28
CA GLU A 33 4.13 2.10 10.16
C GLU A 33 2.98 1.72 11.08
N ARG A 34 2.92 2.41 12.22
CA ARG A 34 1.81 2.38 13.14
C ARG A 34 1.29 3.78 13.28
N TRP A 35 -0.01 3.92 13.14
CA TRP A 35 -0.70 5.20 13.16
C TRP A 35 -1.66 5.18 14.33
N ILE A 36 -1.53 6.16 15.22
CA ILE A 36 -2.46 6.38 16.32
C ILE A 36 -3.50 7.39 15.84
N ILE A 37 -4.75 6.96 15.80
CA ILE A 37 -5.88 7.77 15.38
C ILE A 37 -6.65 8.17 16.63
N LYS A 38 -6.68 9.47 16.92
CA LYS A 38 -7.30 10.00 18.13
C LYS A 38 -8.81 10.13 17.95
N MET A 39 -9.55 9.87 19.03
CA MET A 39 -10.98 10.15 19.14
C MET A 39 -11.84 9.54 18.02
N ALA A 40 -11.44 8.39 17.50
CA ALA A 40 -12.17 7.66 16.48
C ALA A 40 -12.18 6.17 16.84
N THR A 41 -13.33 5.54 16.64
CA THR A 41 -13.46 4.09 16.71
C THR A 41 -12.78 3.42 15.50
N PRO A 42 -12.43 2.13 15.59
CA PRO A 42 -11.81 1.42 14.48
C PRO A 42 -12.66 1.41 13.20
N GLN A 43 -13.99 1.40 13.35
CA GLN A 43 -14.93 1.46 12.23
C GLN A 43 -14.93 2.84 11.57
N GLU A 44 -14.97 3.92 12.35
CA GLU A 44 -14.90 5.29 11.81
C GLU A 44 -13.57 5.55 11.09
N ALA A 45 -12.46 5.08 11.66
CA ALA A 45 -11.15 5.17 11.04
C ALA A 45 -11.07 4.39 9.72
N PHE A 46 -11.67 3.21 9.68
CA PHE A 46 -11.79 2.41 8.46
C PHE A 46 -12.61 3.13 7.38
N ASP A 47 -13.79 3.65 7.74
CA ASP A 47 -14.67 4.33 6.80
C ASP A 47 -14.03 5.62 6.26
N ASP A 48 -13.32 6.37 7.10
CA ASP A 48 -12.55 7.55 6.69
C ASP A 48 -11.39 7.18 5.73
N ALA A 49 -10.67 6.09 6.00
CA ALA A 49 -9.61 5.63 5.12
C ALA A 49 -10.14 5.18 3.75
N VAL A 50 -11.27 4.46 3.72
CA VAL A 50 -11.93 4.08 2.45
C VAL A 50 -12.35 5.34 1.69
N LYS A 51 -12.99 6.29 2.36
CA LYS A 51 -13.39 7.57 1.77
C LYS A 51 -12.18 8.34 1.21
N ALA A 52 -11.07 8.41 1.95
CA ALA A 52 -9.84 9.05 1.51
C ALA A 52 -9.26 8.37 0.26
N LEU A 53 -9.20 7.03 0.24
CA LEU A 53 -8.69 6.26 -0.89
C LEU A 53 -9.58 6.39 -2.12
N THR A 54 -10.91 6.39 -1.97
CA THR A 54 -11.83 6.63 -3.08
C THR A 54 -11.67 8.03 -3.65
N LYS A 55 -11.51 9.08 -2.81
CA LYS A 55 -11.19 10.45 -3.28
C LYS A 55 -9.86 10.52 -4.05
N LEU A 56 -8.89 9.66 -3.70
CA LEU A 56 -7.58 9.60 -4.32
C LEU A 56 -7.59 8.80 -5.62
N GLU A 57 -8.50 7.84 -5.77
CA GLU A 57 -8.63 7.00 -6.98
C GLU A 57 -9.06 7.80 -8.21
N ASP A 58 -9.91 8.80 -8.02
CA ASP A 58 -10.33 9.72 -9.07
C ASP A 58 -9.25 10.74 -9.48
N LYS A 59 -8.06 10.71 -8.85
CA LYS A 59 -7.01 11.70 -9.04
C LYS A 59 -5.73 11.08 -9.56
N GLU A 60 -5.16 11.72 -10.58
CA GLU A 60 -3.81 11.46 -11.04
C GLU A 60 -2.85 12.53 -10.50
N PHE A 61 -1.74 12.09 -9.88
CA PHE A 61 -0.75 12.97 -9.27
C PHE A 61 0.60 12.84 -9.98
N ASP A 62 0.82 13.60 -11.07
CA ASP A 62 2.08 13.54 -11.84
C ASP A 62 2.38 12.09 -12.31
N GLY A 63 1.44 11.51 -13.05
CA GLY A 63 1.53 10.13 -13.55
C GLY A 63 1.32 9.03 -12.49
N LYS A 64 1.12 9.40 -11.23
CA LYS A 64 0.92 8.48 -10.11
C LYS A 64 -0.57 8.26 -9.88
N VAL A 65 -0.95 7.01 -9.67
CA VAL A 65 -2.35 6.60 -9.50
C VAL A 65 -2.48 5.70 -8.28
N ILE A 66 -3.52 5.92 -7.48
CA ILE A 66 -3.92 5.00 -6.41
C ILE A 66 -5.22 4.34 -6.87
N SER A 67 -5.38 3.04 -6.66
CA SER A 67 -6.64 2.34 -6.95
C SER A 67 -7.00 1.46 -5.76
N LEU A 68 -8.25 1.59 -5.30
CA LEU A 68 -8.76 0.82 -4.18
C LEU A 68 -8.96 -0.63 -4.63
N SER A 69 -8.19 -1.57 -4.05
CA SER A 69 -8.23 -2.96 -4.49
C SER A 69 -9.16 -3.82 -3.66
N LYS A 70 -9.16 -3.66 -2.33
CA LYS A 70 -9.90 -4.54 -1.43
C LYS A 70 -10.31 -3.81 -0.17
N THR A 71 -11.55 -4.02 0.25
CA THR A 71 -12.06 -3.61 1.56
C THR A 71 -12.69 -4.83 2.24
N ASP A 72 -12.43 -4.98 3.53
CA ASP A 72 -13.01 -6.03 4.38
C ASP A 72 -13.49 -5.39 5.67
N LYS A 73 -14.80 -5.14 5.75
CA LYS A 73 -15.44 -4.47 6.89
C LYS A 73 -15.38 -5.31 8.17
N ASN A 74 -15.37 -6.63 8.06
CA ASN A 74 -15.35 -7.51 9.24
C ASN A 74 -13.97 -7.50 9.90
N ARG A 75 -12.91 -7.37 9.10
CA ARG A 75 -11.52 -7.30 9.58
C ARG A 75 -10.98 -5.88 9.70
N LEU A 76 -11.80 -4.89 9.38
CA LEU A 76 -11.40 -3.47 9.29
C LEU A 76 -10.10 -3.31 8.50
N PHE A 77 -10.07 -3.90 7.31
CA PHE A 77 -8.88 -3.99 6.47
C PHE A 77 -9.13 -3.35 5.11
N VAL A 78 -8.20 -2.51 4.67
CA VAL A 78 -8.21 -1.92 3.34
C VAL A 78 -6.87 -2.14 2.64
N GLN A 79 -6.93 -2.39 1.34
CA GLN A 79 -5.77 -2.52 0.46
C GLN A 79 -5.97 -1.66 -0.78
N CYS A 80 -4.92 -0.95 -1.18
CA CYS A 80 -4.87 -0.23 -2.44
C CYS A 80 -3.59 -0.53 -3.21
N TYR A 81 -3.68 -0.40 -4.53
CA TYR A 81 -2.56 -0.45 -5.45
C TYR A 81 -2.12 0.97 -5.77
N CYS A 82 -0.83 1.22 -5.62
CA CYS A 82 -0.22 2.50 -5.92
C CYS A 82 0.73 2.31 -7.10
N PHE A 83 0.43 2.98 -8.20
CA PHE A 83 1.20 2.90 -9.44
C PHE A 83 2.04 4.17 -9.59
N SER A 84 3.35 4.00 -9.78
CA SER A 84 4.23 5.09 -10.16
C SER A 84 3.99 5.52 -11.61
N LYS A 85 4.63 6.62 -12.04
CA LYS A 85 4.58 7.10 -13.44
C LYS A 85 4.96 6.02 -14.46
N ILE A 86 5.93 5.18 -14.12
CA ILE A 86 6.38 4.06 -14.98
C ILE A 86 5.63 2.76 -14.68
N GLN A 87 4.53 2.80 -13.93
CA GLN A 87 3.72 1.64 -13.55
C GLN A 87 4.48 0.60 -12.72
N TRP A 88 5.41 1.04 -11.85
CA TRP A 88 5.79 0.20 -10.71
C TRP A 88 4.61 0.12 -9.75
N LEU A 89 4.38 -1.09 -9.25
CA LEU A 89 3.30 -1.36 -8.32
C LEU A 89 3.85 -1.47 -6.90
N ASP A 90 3.34 -0.57 -6.06
CA ASP A 90 3.38 -0.69 -4.61
C ASP A 90 1.99 -1.09 -4.10
N VAL A 91 1.95 -1.86 -3.03
CA VAL A 91 0.71 -2.28 -2.37
C VAL A 91 0.72 -1.69 -0.97
N VAL A 92 -0.35 -1.00 -0.60
CA VAL A 92 -0.56 -0.51 0.76
C VAL A 92 -1.70 -1.29 1.38
N GLU A 93 -1.45 -1.82 2.58
CA GLU A 93 -2.40 -2.53 3.42
C GLU A 93 -2.54 -1.79 4.75
N ILE A 94 -3.76 -1.52 5.17
CA ILE A 94 -4.07 -0.87 6.45
C ILE A 94 -5.08 -1.73 7.19
N SER A 95 -4.79 -2.01 8.46
CA SER A 95 -5.74 -2.68 9.36
C SER A 95 -5.95 -1.86 10.63
N PHE A 96 -7.20 -1.67 11.00
CA PHE A 96 -7.58 -0.87 12.16
C PHE A 96 -7.96 -1.78 13.33
N HIS A 97 -7.42 -1.46 14.51
CA HIS A 97 -7.63 -2.21 15.74
C HIS A 97 -7.93 -1.23 16.87
N ASP A 98 -8.74 -1.65 17.83
CA ASP A 98 -8.90 -0.88 19.07
C ASP A 98 -7.59 -0.95 19.87
N SER A 99 -7.09 0.21 20.29
CA SER A 99 -5.89 0.33 21.13
C SER A 99 -6.23 0.51 22.62
N GLY A 100 -7.52 0.60 22.97
CA GLY A 100 -7.98 1.00 24.29
C GLY A 100 -8.00 2.53 24.45
N ASN A 101 -8.65 3.00 25.52
CA ASN A 101 -8.78 4.41 25.89
C ASN A 101 -9.39 5.32 24.81
N GLY A 102 -10.27 4.78 23.96
CA GLY A 102 -10.92 5.55 22.88
C GLY A 102 -9.98 5.95 21.75
N THR A 103 -8.87 5.21 21.57
CA THR A 103 -7.90 5.43 20.49
C THR A 103 -7.85 4.21 19.56
N THR A 104 -7.67 4.47 18.26
CA THR A 104 -7.55 3.42 17.25
C THR A 104 -6.10 3.29 16.80
N LEU A 105 -5.62 2.06 16.73
CA LEU A 105 -4.32 1.72 16.16
C LEU A 105 -4.49 1.22 14.72
N ALA A 106 -3.95 1.96 13.77
CA ALA A 106 -3.80 1.53 12.39
C ALA A 106 -2.42 0.90 12.17
N LYS A 107 -2.39 -0.39 11.82
CA LYS A 107 -1.17 -1.07 11.37
C LYS A 107 -1.10 -0.97 9.86
N VAL A 108 -0.05 -0.30 9.38
CA VAL A 108 0.14 0.02 7.97
C VAL A 108 1.33 -0.74 7.42
N TYR A 109 1.13 -1.35 6.27
CA TYR A 109 2.14 -2.09 5.56
C TYR A 109 2.16 -1.68 4.10
N CYS A 110 3.24 -1.05 3.66
CA CYS A 110 3.46 -0.72 2.26
C CYS A 110 4.62 -1.58 1.75
N PHE A 111 4.47 -2.18 0.57
CA PHE A 111 5.56 -2.93 -0.05
C PHE A 111 5.52 -2.83 -1.57
N SER A 112 6.70 -2.82 -2.18
CA SER A 112 6.83 -2.88 -3.63
C SER A 112 6.70 -4.32 -4.12
N SER A 113 6.00 -4.50 -5.24
CA SER A 113 5.70 -5.84 -5.78
C SER A 113 6.82 -6.47 -6.61
N GLY A 114 7.81 -5.68 -7.07
CA GLY A 114 8.99 -6.20 -7.76
C GLY A 114 9.85 -5.12 -8.41
N ALA A 115 10.95 -5.56 -9.04
CA ALA A 115 11.97 -4.69 -9.63
C ALA A 115 11.59 -4.13 -11.01
N LEU A 116 10.69 -4.78 -11.75
CA LEU A 116 10.29 -4.40 -13.09
C LEU A 116 8.89 -3.77 -13.12
N PRO A 117 8.70 -2.71 -13.93
CA PRO A 117 7.41 -2.06 -14.08
C PRO A 117 6.39 -2.96 -14.80
N LEU A 118 5.13 -2.84 -14.40
CA LEU A 118 4.02 -3.62 -14.97
C LEU A 118 3.51 -3.05 -16.29
N ILE A 119 4.12 -1.97 -16.80
CA ILE A 119 3.91 -1.49 -18.17
C ILE A 119 4.44 -2.50 -19.21
N ILE A 120 5.42 -3.32 -18.83
CA ILE A 120 5.95 -4.37 -19.69
C ILE A 120 4.86 -5.45 -19.84
N PRO A 121 4.56 -5.91 -21.07
CA PRO A 121 3.59 -6.96 -21.28
C PRO A 121 3.93 -8.24 -20.49
N PRO A 122 2.93 -8.97 -19.97
CA PRO A 122 3.15 -10.28 -19.38
C PRO A 122 3.72 -11.26 -20.43
N PRO A 123 4.45 -12.31 -20.03
CA PRO A 123 4.69 -12.77 -18.66
C PRO A 123 6.01 -12.29 -18.04
N ILE A 124 6.81 -11.51 -18.78
CA ILE A 124 8.20 -11.17 -18.41
C ILE A 124 8.30 -10.55 -17.00
N PRO A 125 7.59 -9.46 -16.66
CA PRO A 125 7.71 -8.86 -15.33
C PRO A 125 7.10 -9.75 -14.24
N LEU A 126 6.11 -10.59 -14.54
CA LEU A 126 5.60 -11.59 -13.59
C LEU A 126 6.72 -12.56 -13.20
N ILE A 127 7.34 -13.23 -14.16
CA ILE A 127 8.37 -14.23 -13.88
C ILE A 127 9.60 -13.60 -13.23
N LEU A 128 10.07 -12.47 -13.76
CA LEU A 128 11.28 -11.84 -13.28
C LEU A 128 11.11 -11.18 -11.91
N ASN A 129 9.96 -10.54 -11.61
CA ASN A 129 9.74 -10.02 -10.25
C ASN A 129 9.66 -11.15 -9.21
N LEU A 130 9.11 -12.31 -9.61
CA LEU A 130 9.08 -13.49 -8.76
C LEU A 130 10.44 -14.15 -8.58
N ALA A 131 11.31 -14.10 -9.59
CA ALA A 131 12.66 -14.65 -9.50
C ALA A 131 13.62 -13.70 -8.78
N LEU A 132 13.47 -12.39 -8.97
CA LEU A 132 14.37 -11.35 -8.49
C LEU A 132 13.90 -10.67 -7.20
N PHE A 133 12.94 -11.27 -6.50
CA PHE A 133 12.35 -10.73 -5.27
C PHE A 133 13.36 -10.45 -4.15
N PHE A 134 14.55 -11.06 -4.23
CA PHE A 134 15.65 -10.93 -3.26
C PHE A 134 16.64 -9.83 -3.59
N LEU A 135 16.57 -9.25 -4.80
CA LEU A 135 17.49 -8.19 -5.19
C LEU A 135 17.05 -6.86 -4.57
N PRO A 136 17.91 -6.14 -3.82
CA PRO A 136 17.65 -4.77 -3.41
C PRO A 136 17.51 -3.89 -4.65
N TYR A 137 16.27 -3.62 -5.09
CA TYR A 137 16.01 -2.50 -5.98
C TYR A 137 15.78 -1.22 -5.17
N TRP A 138 16.22 -0.10 -5.76
CA TRP A 138 16.18 1.22 -5.16
C TRP A 138 14.72 1.65 -4.89
N ASP A 139 14.24 1.43 -3.66
CA ASP A 139 13.01 2.05 -3.19
C ASP A 139 13.28 3.55 -3.06
N ASN A 140 12.92 4.32 -4.09
CA ASN A 140 13.15 5.75 -4.20
C ASN A 140 12.26 6.58 -3.25
N HIS A 141 12.11 6.11 -2.00
CA HIS A 141 11.18 6.61 -1.00
C HIS A 141 9.70 6.59 -1.43
N PHE A 142 9.33 5.78 -2.44
CA PHE A 142 7.96 5.72 -2.93
C PHE A 142 7.01 5.20 -1.86
N THR A 143 7.42 4.17 -1.13
CA THR A 143 6.63 3.61 -0.02
C THR A 143 6.27 4.67 1.02
N LYS A 144 7.23 5.51 1.42
CA LYS A 144 7.00 6.63 2.37
C LYS A 144 6.03 7.66 1.79
N MET A 145 6.24 8.05 0.54
CA MET A 145 5.40 9.04 -0.14
C MET A 145 3.94 8.59 -0.20
N TRP A 146 3.66 7.32 -0.54
CA TRP A 146 2.29 6.80 -0.58
C TRP A 146 1.59 6.87 0.78
N LEU A 147 2.30 6.46 1.83
CA LEU A 147 1.79 6.53 3.20
C LEU A 147 1.49 7.97 3.62
N GLU A 148 2.34 8.94 3.24
CA GLU A 148 2.09 10.36 3.48
C GLU A 148 0.89 10.91 2.70
N ILE A 149 0.74 10.52 1.43
CA ILE A 149 -0.41 10.94 0.60
C ILE A 149 -1.71 10.43 1.22
N ILE A 150 -1.78 9.15 1.57
CA ILE A 150 -2.98 8.54 2.17
C ILE A 150 -3.31 9.23 3.49
N ARG A 151 -2.33 9.35 4.39
CA ARG A 151 -2.50 9.98 5.69
C ARG A 151 -2.97 11.45 5.61
N ARG A 152 -2.48 12.23 4.63
CA ARG A 152 -2.90 13.63 4.42
C ARG A 152 -4.32 13.78 3.87
N ASN A 153 -4.89 12.73 3.29
CA ASN A 153 -6.24 12.75 2.71
C ASN A 153 -7.31 12.11 3.63
N MET A 154 -6.88 11.49 4.72
CA MET A 154 -7.76 11.11 5.83
C MET A 154 -8.16 12.37 6.61
N ASP A 155 -9.44 12.46 6.98
CA ASP A 155 -10.00 13.63 7.66
C ASP A 155 -9.69 13.57 9.19
N LEU A 156 -9.20 12.43 9.68
CA LEU A 156 -8.89 12.18 11.10
C LEU A 156 -7.47 12.62 11.52
N GLU A 157 -7.29 12.95 12.80
CA GLU A 157 -5.97 13.28 13.36
C GLU A 157 -5.14 12.00 13.55
N ILE A 158 -4.09 11.87 12.72
CA ILE A 158 -3.21 10.70 12.69
C ILE A 158 -1.81 11.07 13.18
N VAL A 159 -1.37 10.45 14.28
CA VAL A 159 -0.01 10.58 14.79
C VAL A 159 0.80 9.33 14.40
N PRO A 160 1.89 9.44 13.64
CA PRO A 160 2.76 8.30 13.38
C PRO A 160 3.48 7.91 14.68
N GLU A 161 3.32 6.66 15.10
CA GLU A 161 4.12 6.08 16.17
C GLU A 161 5.52 5.82 15.59
N HIS A 162 6.48 6.69 15.93
CA HIS A 162 7.88 6.42 15.63
C HIS A 162 8.32 5.17 16.39
N MET A 163 8.42 4.04 15.70
CA MET A 163 9.14 2.89 16.27
C MET A 163 10.61 3.29 16.36
N VAL A 164 11.09 3.43 17.60
CA VAL A 164 12.52 3.52 17.95
C VAL A 164 13.26 2.29 17.41
#